data_AF-A0A417RN50-F1
#
_entry.id   AF-A0A417RN50-F1
#
_cell.length_a   1.000
_cell.length_b   1.000
_cell.length_c   1.000
_cell.angle_alpha   90.00
_cell.angle_beta   90.00
_cell.angle_gamma   90.00
#
_symmetry.space_group_name_H-M   'P 1'
#
loop_
_entity.id
_entity.type
_entity.pdbx_description
1 polymer ?
#
loop_
_entity_poly.entity_id
_entity_poly.type
_entity_poly.pdbx_seq_one_letter_code
_entity_poly.pdbx_strand_id
1 'polypeptide(L)'
;MTTQKLCPNCFQKGTYLGGRCEKCGYVKEDRPQCALPDDYVLGQHYAVGRVITQDDVMITYLAQDLRTEKIYALREYFPTAWVVRSGDGIHVKVQEGANAESFQAGMDVLENEAKIIRALSEETILAETGDFLRKNDTAYLLMEYISGETIEEYITRTGEPIPCQQAGQILRSVAGTIEDLHKLGLLHRGIGPDSIWILQDGTVKMLDFEATKQYVLSEVNGAEAVMKEGFAPSEQYAGPDGQGTWTDVYALAAVYYYMITGVKPISAIERSKGTLLSAANVENKDIPERISNMLKQALAVMYWERIQTMPAFVEALDAAEGTPKMDPYLRLKVGDEMRQWKIEPNRDIRVGRSGEDCEIVVDGDNVSRLHCMIHYDKRKNIFLVKDMSANGTFTVRGLIGRGRVAEVVPGERIYLVSNRYEIYLEVK
;
A
#
# COMPACT_ATOMS: atom_id res chain seq x y z
N MET A 1 35.70 14.43 30.89
CA MET A 1 35.28 15.03 29.61
C MET A 1 33.77 14.95 29.57
N THR A 2 33.06 16.08 29.57
CA THR A 2 31.60 16.11 29.45
C THR A 2 31.24 15.51 28.09
N THR A 3 30.67 14.31 28.09
CA THR A 3 30.11 13.69 26.87
C THR A 3 29.06 14.63 26.31
N GLN A 4 29.39 15.30 25.20
CA GLN A 4 28.47 16.21 24.54
C GLN A 4 27.26 15.41 24.03
N LYS A 5 26.07 15.79 24.49
CA LYS A 5 24.80 15.15 24.13
C LYS A 5 24.48 15.33 22.66
N LEU A 6 23.72 14.38 22.10
CA LEU A 6 23.22 14.45 20.74
C LEU A 6 21.98 15.35 20.74
N CYS A 7 21.71 16.04 19.64
CA CYS A 7 20.40 16.65 19.47
C CYS A 7 19.36 15.55 19.25
N PRO A 8 18.21 15.54 19.97
CA PRO A 8 17.16 14.53 19.77
C PRO A 8 16.47 14.58 18.39
N ASN A 9 16.73 15.62 17.59
CA ASN A 9 16.13 15.80 16.27
C ASN A 9 17.14 15.62 15.13
N CYS A 10 18.29 16.30 15.17
CA CYS A 10 19.29 16.22 14.10
C CYS A 10 20.52 15.36 14.43
N PHE A 11 20.56 14.76 15.61
CA PHE A 11 21.63 13.88 16.10
C PHE A 11 23.05 14.49 16.05
N GLN A 12 23.17 15.82 16.08
CA GLN A 12 24.48 16.44 16.12
C GLN A 12 24.98 16.71 17.52
N LYS A 13 26.18 16.19 17.79
CA LYS A 13 26.86 16.31 19.08
C LYS A 13 27.15 17.76 19.42
N GLY A 14 26.89 18.14 20.66
CA GLY A 14 27.27 19.45 21.22
C GLY A 14 26.45 20.63 20.71
N THR A 15 25.43 20.39 19.89
CA THR A 15 24.56 21.45 19.35
C THR A 15 23.33 21.72 20.20
N TYR A 16 23.00 20.83 21.13
CA TYR A 16 21.80 20.90 21.96
C TYR A 16 22.13 21.46 23.34
N LEU A 17 21.87 22.74 23.54
CA LEU A 17 22.22 23.51 24.73
C LEU A 17 20.98 24.21 25.28
N GLY A 18 20.76 24.14 26.61
CA GLY A 18 19.66 24.86 27.27
C GLY A 18 18.26 24.52 26.75
N GLY A 19 18.04 23.31 26.21
CA GLY A 19 16.74 22.88 25.67
C GLY A 19 16.49 23.30 24.21
N ARG A 20 17.48 23.85 23.50
CA ARG A 20 17.37 24.21 22.08
C ARG A 20 18.59 23.71 21.29
N CYS A 21 18.37 23.30 20.05
CA CYS A 21 19.44 22.98 19.11
C CYS A 21 19.82 24.22 18.30
N GLU A 22 21.10 24.60 18.34
CA GLU A 22 21.62 25.74 17.56
C GLU A 22 21.67 25.45 16.06
N LYS A 23 21.69 24.18 15.64
CA LYS A 23 21.77 23.80 14.23
C LYS A 23 20.43 23.61 13.55
N CYS A 24 19.55 22.80 14.12
CA CYS A 24 18.26 22.49 13.51
C CYS A 24 17.10 23.30 14.09
N GLY A 25 17.37 24.15 15.10
CA GLY A 25 16.34 24.98 15.73
C GLY A 25 15.39 24.21 16.66
N TYR A 26 15.48 22.88 16.74
CA TYR A 26 14.62 22.05 17.59
C TYR A 26 14.62 22.55 19.04
N VAL A 27 13.42 22.73 19.59
CA VAL A 27 13.18 23.11 20.99
C VAL A 27 12.65 21.90 21.72
N LYS A 28 13.07 21.71 22.97
CA LYS A 28 12.59 20.60 23.80
C LYS A 28 11.07 20.65 23.91
N GLU A 29 10.43 19.55 23.54
CA GLU A 29 9.01 19.33 23.76
C GLU A 29 8.82 18.48 25.02
N ASP A 30 7.60 18.51 25.57
CA ASP A 30 7.22 17.62 26.66
C ASP A 30 7.30 16.17 26.19
N ARG A 31 8.02 15.35 26.97
CA ARG A 31 8.25 13.96 26.66
C ARG A 31 7.36 13.08 27.54
N PRO A 32 6.63 12.11 26.98
CA PRO A 32 5.85 11.16 27.77
C PRO A 32 6.70 10.48 28.83
N GLN A 33 6.19 10.33 30.06
CA GLN A 33 6.94 9.68 31.15
C GLN A 33 7.27 8.22 30.85
N CYS A 34 6.46 7.56 30.02
CA CYS A 34 6.68 6.20 29.58
C CYS A 34 7.69 6.07 28.44
N ALA A 35 8.16 7.17 27.83
CA ALA A 35 9.10 7.13 26.72
C ALA A 35 10.55 6.89 27.20
N LEU A 36 11.35 6.20 26.38
CA LEU A 36 12.80 6.09 26.60
C LEU A 36 13.44 7.48 26.76
N PRO A 37 14.54 7.66 27.52
CA PRO A 37 15.16 8.97 27.69
C PRO A 37 15.76 9.54 26.39
N ASP A 38 15.84 10.88 26.30
CA ASP A 38 16.67 11.53 25.29
C ASP A 38 18.12 11.05 25.42
N ASP A 39 18.84 10.87 24.30
CA ASP A 39 20.22 10.37 24.24
C ASP A 39 20.41 8.89 24.61
N TYR A 40 19.34 8.13 24.87
CA TYR A 40 19.46 6.68 25.06
C TYR A 40 19.97 6.01 23.78
N VAL A 41 20.91 5.07 23.90
CA VAL A 41 21.45 4.32 22.76
C VAL A 41 20.97 2.88 22.83
N LEU A 42 19.96 2.56 22.03
CA LEU A 42 19.40 1.21 21.96
C LEU A 42 20.40 0.27 21.29
N GLY A 43 20.70 -0.84 21.98
CA GLY A 43 21.57 -1.89 21.45
C GLY A 43 22.99 -1.43 21.10
N GLN A 44 23.47 -0.30 21.64
CA GLN A 44 24.75 0.32 21.31
C GLN A 44 24.90 0.82 19.86
N HIS A 45 23.81 0.84 19.09
CA HIS A 45 23.84 1.18 17.67
C HIS A 45 22.88 2.30 17.30
N TYR A 46 21.76 2.45 17.99
CA TYR A 46 20.72 3.38 17.61
C TYR A 46 20.55 4.48 18.65
N ALA A 47 20.94 5.70 18.31
CA ALA A 47 20.65 6.85 19.15
C ALA A 47 19.16 7.20 19.05
N VAL A 48 18.48 7.19 20.19
CA VAL A 48 17.06 7.53 20.31
C VAL A 48 16.90 9.03 20.47
N GLY A 49 16.06 9.60 19.62
CA GLY A 49 15.73 11.01 19.56
C GLY A 49 14.37 11.34 20.16
N ARG A 50 13.73 12.38 19.61
CA ARG A 50 12.40 12.84 20.01
C ARG A 50 11.33 11.78 19.71
N VAL A 51 10.25 11.83 20.47
CA VAL A 51 9.04 11.07 20.15
C VAL A 51 8.41 11.67 18.89
N ILE A 52 8.03 10.81 17.94
CA ILE A 52 7.27 11.18 16.74
C ILE A 52 5.78 11.02 17.04
N THR A 53 5.38 9.84 17.52
CA THR A 53 4.00 9.53 17.90
C THR A 53 3.96 8.56 19.08
N GLN A 54 2.83 8.52 19.77
CA GLN A 54 2.51 7.52 20.77
C GLN A 54 1.03 7.16 20.65
N ASP A 55 0.71 5.87 20.63
CA ASP A 55 -0.64 5.35 20.83
C ASP A 55 -0.66 4.37 22.02
N ASP A 56 -1.78 3.68 22.22
CA ASP A 56 -1.96 2.74 23.33
C ASP A 56 -1.15 1.45 23.20
N VAL A 57 -0.54 1.19 22.03
CA VAL A 57 0.21 -0.04 21.73
C VAL A 57 1.69 0.22 21.43
N MET A 58 2.01 1.38 20.87
CA MET A 58 3.34 1.70 20.34
C MET A 58 3.80 3.10 20.75
N ILE A 59 5.10 3.23 20.97
CA ILE A 59 5.78 4.54 21.00
C ILE A 59 6.74 4.60 19.81
N THR A 60 6.64 5.64 18.98
CA THR A 60 7.52 5.83 17.83
C THR A 60 8.50 6.95 18.09
N TYR A 61 9.79 6.68 17.94
CA TYR A 61 10.88 7.63 18.10
C TYR A 61 11.56 7.94 16.77
N LEU A 62 12.12 9.13 16.66
CA LEU A 62 13.18 9.36 15.69
C LEU A 62 14.44 8.63 16.17
N ALA A 63 15.14 7.93 15.29
CA ALA A 63 16.39 7.27 15.65
C ALA A 63 17.44 7.43 14.54
N GLN A 64 18.72 7.40 14.92
CA GLN A 64 19.84 7.34 13.98
C GLN A 64 20.69 6.11 14.25
N ASP A 65 21.00 5.34 13.21
CA ASP A 65 22.05 4.33 13.27
C ASP A 65 23.42 5.00 13.31
N LEU A 66 24.14 4.84 14.42
CA LEU A 66 25.44 5.46 14.68
C LEU A 66 26.56 4.92 13.79
N ARG A 67 26.34 3.81 13.07
CA ARG A 67 27.31 3.21 12.16
C ARG A 67 27.18 3.75 10.74
N THR A 68 25.95 4.02 10.31
CA THR A 68 25.61 4.40 8.92
C THR A 68 25.08 5.82 8.79
N GLU A 69 24.80 6.48 9.91
CA GLU A 69 24.14 7.79 10.01
C GLU A 69 22.70 7.83 9.44
N LYS A 70 22.16 6.68 9.00
CA LYS A 70 20.79 6.57 8.46
C LYS A 70 19.76 6.83 9.56
N ILE A 71 18.73 7.59 9.20
CA ILE A 71 17.60 7.95 10.06
C ILE A 71 16.47 6.93 9.90
N TYR A 72 15.84 6.58 11.02
CA TYR A 72 14.74 5.62 11.11
C TYR A 72 13.62 6.16 12.00
N ALA A 73 12.41 5.68 11.76
CA ALA A 73 11.35 5.64 12.75
C ALA A 73 11.54 4.36 13.58
N LEU A 74 11.85 4.49 14.86
CA LEU A 74 12.03 3.38 15.79
C LEU A 74 10.74 3.19 16.59
N ARG A 75 10.02 2.09 16.33
CA ARG A 75 8.79 1.76 17.06
C ARG A 75 9.11 0.84 18.21
N GLU A 76 8.68 1.20 19.40
CA GLU A 76 8.73 0.38 20.61
C GLU A 76 7.35 -0.20 20.88
N TYR A 77 7.28 -1.51 21.07
CA TYR A 77 6.08 -2.17 21.56
C TYR A 77 5.83 -1.81 23.03
N PHE A 78 4.75 -1.10 23.30
CA PHE A 78 4.42 -0.60 24.63
C PHE A 78 2.89 -0.55 24.84
N PRO A 79 2.22 -1.71 24.95
CA PRO A 79 0.78 -1.77 25.22
C PRO A 79 0.45 -1.26 26.62
N THR A 80 -0.06 -0.03 26.73
CA THR A 80 -0.30 0.67 28.01
C THR A 80 -1.29 -0.07 28.91
N ALA A 81 -2.16 -0.89 28.33
CA ALA A 81 -3.07 -1.78 29.05
C ALA A 81 -2.36 -2.91 29.81
N TRP A 82 -1.15 -3.31 29.39
CA TRP A 82 -0.43 -4.47 29.95
C TRP A 82 0.87 -4.11 30.63
N VAL A 83 1.51 -3.01 30.23
CA VAL A 83 2.85 -2.68 30.69
C VAL A 83 2.98 -1.26 31.22
N VAL A 84 3.98 -1.08 32.07
CA VAL A 84 4.44 0.23 32.56
C VAL A 84 5.95 0.34 32.38
N ARG A 85 6.45 1.58 32.31
CA ARG A 85 7.89 1.84 32.34
C ARG A 85 8.40 1.66 33.77
N SER A 86 9.48 0.92 33.93
CA SER A 86 10.16 0.73 35.21
C SER A 86 10.75 2.04 35.73
N GLY A 87 11.04 2.10 37.03
CA GLY A 87 11.57 3.32 37.67
C GLY A 87 12.94 3.78 37.17
N ASP A 88 13.65 2.95 36.40
CA ASP A 88 14.90 3.32 35.72
C ASP A 88 14.67 4.09 34.40
N GLY A 89 13.42 4.22 33.97
CA GLY A 89 13.04 4.90 32.73
C GLY A 89 13.37 4.13 31.46
N ILE A 90 13.85 2.89 31.54
CA ILE A 90 14.32 2.11 30.37
C ILE A 90 13.53 0.82 30.21
N HIS A 91 13.46 -0.02 31.24
CA HIS A 91 12.88 -1.36 31.10
C HIS A 91 11.36 -1.36 31.18
N VAL A 92 10.73 -2.23 30.40
CA VAL A 92 9.28 -2.44 30.41
C VAL A 92 8.93 -3.51 31.44
N LYS A 93 7.89 -3.26 32.25
CA LYS A 93 7.39 -4.23 33.23
C LYS A 93 5.92 -4.51 32.98
N VAL A 94 5.57 -5.79 32.89
CA VAL A 94 4.17 -6.24 32.86
C VAL A 94 3.48 -5.90 34.18
N GLN A 95 2.32 -5.27 34.09
CA GLN A 95 1.52 -4.86 35.23
C GLN A 95 0.94 -6.07 35.96
N GLU A 96 0.70 -5.92 37.26
CA GLU A 96 0.03 -6.96 38.04
C GLU A 96 -1.40 -7.16 37.53
N GLY A 97 -1.77 -8.41 37.25
CA GLY A 97 -3.08 -8.76 36.68
C GLY A 97 -3.16 -8.71 35.14
N ALA A 98 -2.13 -8.21 34.44
CA ALA A 98 -2.06 -8.29 32.99
C ALA A 98 -1.62 -9.69 32.51
N ASN A 99 -2.06 -10.09 31.31
CA ASN A 99 -1.68 -11.38 30.74
C ASN A 99 -0.27 -11.29 30.12
N ALA A 100 0.72 -11.81 30.84
CA ALA A 100 2.12 -11.84 30.39
C ALA A 100 2.31 -12.70 29.12
N GLU A 101 1.52 -13.77 28.94
CA GLU A 101 1.59 -14.60 27.73
C GLU A 101 1.08 -13.84 26.51
N SER A 102 -0.04 -13.11 26.63
CA SER A 102 -0.55 -12.25 25.55
C SER A 102 0.44 -11.12 25.22
N PHE A 103 1.08 -10.52 26.23
CA PHE A 103 2.13 -9.53 26.00
C PHE A 103 3.29 -10.10 25.16
N GLN A 104 3.76 -11.30 25.50
CA GLN A 104 4.82 -11.98 24.74
C GLN A 104 4.40 -12.33 23.32
N ALA A 105 3.21 -12.90 23.15
CA ALA A 105 2.67 -13.22 21.83
C ALA A 105 2.51 -11.97 20.95
N GLY A 106 2.17 -10.80 21.52
CA GLY A 106 2.13 -9.55 20.76
C GLY A 106 3.49 -9.11 20.23
N MET A 107 4.59 -9.39 20.93
CA MET A 107 5.94 -9.18 20.38
C MET A 107 6.26 -10.15 19.23
N ASP A 108 5.78 -11.39 19.31
CA ASP A 108 5.93 -12.36 18.22
C ASP A 108 5.12 -11.93 16.99
N VAL A 109 3.94 -11.35 17.19
CA VAL A 109 3.12 -10.74 16.11
C VAL A 109 3.88 -9.58 15.46
N LEU A 110 4.49 -8.68 16.24
CA LEU A 110 5.29 -7.58 15.69
C LEU A 110 6.51 -8.07 14.90
N GLU A 111 7.17 -9.12 15.38
CA GLU A 111 8.28 -9.74 14.66
C GLU A 111 7.82 -10.33 13.32
N ASN A 112 6.64 -10.95 13.30
CA ASN A 112 6.05 -11.49 12.08
C ASN A 112 5.61 -10.38 11.10
N GLU A 113 5.01 -9.31 11.62
CA GLU A 113 4.67 -8.11 10.85
C GLU A 113 5.91 -7.54 10.16
N ALA A 114 7.02 -7.38 10.89
CA ALA A 114 8.29 -6.92 10.34
C ALA A 114 8.82 -7.80 9.19
N LYS A 115 8.68 -9.13 9.32
CA LYS A 115 9.10 -10.10 8.27
C LYS A 115 8.24 -9.98 7.02
N ILE A 116 6.93 -9.80 7.18
CA ILE A 116 6.00 -9.63 6.05
C ILE A 116 6.27 -8.32 5.33
N ILE A 117 6.39 -7.21 6.06
CA ILE A 117 6.70 -5.90 5.44
C ILE A 117 8.00 -5.99 4.65
N ARG A 118 9.05 -6.59 5.22
CA ARG A 118 10.34 -6.77 4.54
C ARG A 118 10.23 -7.56 3.24
N ALA A 119 9.36 -8.57 3.21
CA ALA A 119 9.15 -9.39 2.03
C ALA A 119 8.38 -8.66 0.92
N LEU A 120 7.58 -7.65 1.27
CA LEU A 120 6.73 -6.91 0.34
C LEU A 120 7.27 -5.53 -0.03
N SER A 121 8.18 -4.95 0.74
CA SER A 121 8.57 -3.53 0.61
C SER A 121 9.26 -3.19 -0.71
N GLU A 122 9.87 -4.16 -1.41
CA GLU A 122 10.51 -3.91 -2.71
C GLU A 122 9.49 -3.77 -3.86
N GLU A 123 8.29 -4.35 -3.71
CA GLU A 123 7.28 -4.40 -4.76
C GLU A 123 6.02 -3.58 -4.44
N THR A 124 5.92 -3.06 -3.21
CA THR A 124 4.76 -2.33 -2.70
C THR A 124 5.12 -0.93 -2.21
N ILE A 125 4.12 -0.16 -1.76
CA ILE A 125 4.35 1.18 -1.19
C ILE A 125 4.64 1.15 0.32
N LEU A 126 4.82 -0.03 0.91
CA LEU A 126 5.12 -0.14 2.34
C LEU A 126 6.48 0.48 2.67
N ALA A 127 6.56 1.09 3.85
CA ALA A 127 7.80 1.59 4.41
C ALA A 127 8.78 0.43 4.64
N GLU A 128 10.05 0.63 4.25
CA GLU A 128 11.06 -0.40 4.44
C GLU A 128 11.28 -0.69 5.93
N THR A 129 11.50 -1.96 6.28
CA THR A 129 11.89 -2.35 7.65
C THR A 129 13.39 -2.59 7.76
N GLY A 130 13.96 -2.13 8.88
CA GLY A 130 15.34 -2.37 9.28
C GLY A 130 15.45 -3.57 10.22
N ASP A 131 16.18 -3.37 11.32
CA ASP A 131 16.38 -4.40 12.33
C ASP A 131 15.17 -4.52 13.27
N PHE A 132 14.90 -5.75 13.71
CA PHE A 132 13.98 -6.05 14.80
C PHE A 132 14.80 -6.46 16.04
N LEU A 133 14.53 -5.83 17.18
CA LEU A 133 15.35 -5.96 18.39
C LEU A 133 14.49 -6.31 19.60
N ARG A 134 14.87 -7.35 20.35
CA ARG A 134 14.34 -7.62 21.69
C ARG A 134 15.29 -7.09 22.75
N LYS A 135 14.90 -6.00 23.43
CA LYS A 135 15.71 -5.28 24.44
C LYS A 135 14.78 -4.63 25.45
N ASN A 136 15.31 -4.26 26.62
CA ASN A 136 14.56 -3.55 27.66
C ASN A 136 13.23 -4.23 28.04
N ASP A 137 13.21 -5.56 28.00
CA ASP A 137 12.03 -6.41 28.24
C ASP A 137 10.85 -6.14 27.30
N THR A 138 11.12 -5.57 26.12
CA THR A 138 10.15 -5.37 25.03
C THR A 138 10.81 -5.58 23.65
N ALA A 139 10.05 -5.29 22.59
CA ALA A 139 10.48 -5.35 21.20
C ALA A 139 10.53 -3.96 20.55
N TYR A 140 11.45 -3.80 19.60
CA TYR A 140 11.60 -2.62 18.77
C TYR A 140 11.69 -2.99 17.30
N LEU A 141 11.05 -2.19 16.45
CA LEU A 141 11.11 -2.31 14.99
C LEU A 141 11.63 -1.01 14.39
N LEU A 142 12.74 -1.08 13.65
CA LEU A 142 13.19 0.04 12.82
C LEU A 142 12.43 0.06 11.51
N MET A 143 11.94 1.24 11.14
CA MET A 143 11.22 1.49 9.91
C MET A 143 11.80 2.70 9.18
N GLU A 144 11.65 2.75 7.87
CA GLU A 144 11.93 3.92 7.04
C GLU A 144 11.32 5.17 7.69
N TYR A 145 12.16 6.18 7.94
CA TYR A 145 11.66 7.47 8.36
C TYR A 145 11.12 8.22 7.15
N ILE A 146 9.79 8.26 7.03
CA ILE A 146 9.13 8.97 5.93
C ILE A 146 9.18 10.48 6.20
N SER A 147 9.79 11.22 5.27
CA SER A 147 9.72 12.69 5.24
C SER A 147 8.70 13.11 4.20
N GLY A 148 7.47 13.31 4.66
CA GLY A 148 6.33 13.72 3.85
C GLY A 148 5.23 14.25 4.74
N GLU A 149 4.01 14.29 4.20
CA GLU A 149 2.80 14.57 4.96
C GLU A 149 1.79 13.46 4.73
N THR A 150 0.98 13.15 5.74
CA THR A 150 -0.15 12.24 5.58
C THR A 150 -1.25 12.86 4.72
N ILE A 151 -2.19 12.07 4.21
CA ILE A 151 -3.39 12.61 3.53
C ILE A 151 -4.16 13.55 4.48
N GLU A 152 -4.24 13.21 5.76
CA GLU A 152 -4.89 14.04 6.78
C GLU A 152 -4.19 15.38 6.97
N GLU A 153 -2.86 15.36 7.10
CA GLU A 153 -2.04 16.57 7.21
C GLU A 153 -2.15 17.43 5.95
N TYR A 154 -2.09 16.81 4.76
CA TYR A 154 -2.22 17.52 3.49
C TYR A 154 -3.53 18.30 3.43
N ILE A 155 -4.67 17.63 3.65
CA ILE A 155 -6.00 18.24 3.54
C ILE A 155 -6.21 19.29 4.64
N THR A 156 -5.72 19.03 5.86
CA THR A 156 -5.81 19.98 6.97
C THR A 156 -4.99 21.24 6.69
N ARG A 157 -3.78 21.10 6.12
CA ARG A 157 -2.89 22.21 5.79
C ARG A 157 -3.39 23.03 4.62
N THR A 158 -3.89 22.39 3.56
CA THR A 158 -4.40 23.08 2.37
C THR A 158 -5.81 23.64 2.58
N GLY A 159 -6.62 22.99 3.41
CA GLY A 159 -8.05 23.25 3.54
C GLY A 159 -8.87 22.83 2.31
N GLU A 160 -8.26 22.10 1.38
CA GLU A 160 -8.82 21.80 0.06
C GLU A 160 -8.79 20.29 -0.24
N PRO A 161 -9.83 19.74 -0.91
CA PRO A 161 -9.82 18.37 -1.36
C PRO A 161 -8.74 18.11 -2.43
N ILE A 162 -8.35 16.84 -2.55
CA ILE A 162 -7.46 16.35 -3.59
C ILE A 162 -8.26 16.14 -4.88
N PRO A 163 -7.78 16.65 -6.05
CA PRO A 163 -8.45 16.42 -7.33
C PRO A 163 -8.68 14.93 -7.62
N CYS A 164 -9.86 14.57 -8.14
CA CYS A 164 -10.28 13.18 -8.33
C CYS A 164 -9.22 12.32 -9.05
N GLN A 165 -8.59 12.86 -10.10
CA GLN A 165 -7.56 12.15 -10.87
C GLN A 165 -6.33 11.81 -10.01
N GLN A 166 -5.87 12.74 -9.17
CA GLN A 166 -4.72 12.53 -8.28
C GLN A 166 -5.10 11.58 -7.14
N ALA A 167 -6.27 11.77 -6.52
CA ALA A 167 -6.79 10.85 -5.51
C ALA A 167 -6.94 9.42 -6.05
N GLY A 168 -7.33 9.29 -7.32
CA GLY A 168 -7.48 7.99 -7.99
C GLY A 168 -6.14 7.31 -8.25
N GLN A 169 -5.06 8.05 -8.49
CA GLN A 169 -3.70 7.49 -8.58
C GLN A 169 -3.23 6.98 -7.21
N ILE A 170 -3.47 7.75 -6.15
CA ILE A 170 -3.16 7.35 -4.77
C ILE A 170 -3.92 6.07 -4.41
N LEU A 171 -5.23 6.04 -4.68
CA LEU A 171 -6.07 4.86 -4.42
C LEU A 171 -5.53 3.62 -5.11
N ARG A 172 -5.16 3.70 -6.41
CA ARG A 172 -4.62 2.54 -7.15
C ARG A 172 -3.33 2.00 -6.53
N SER A 173 -2.41 2.88 -6.13
CA SER A 173 -1.15 2.48 -5.48
C SER A 173 -1.41 1.78 -4.14
N VAL A 174 -2.31 2.33 -3.33
CA VAL A 174 -2.72 1.77 -2.04
C VAL A 174 -3.44 0.43 -2.22
N ALA A 175 -4.39 0.36 -3.15
CA ALA A 175 -5.16 -0.84 -3.46
C ALA A 175 -4.27 -2.01 -3.91
N GLY A 176 -3.22 -1.75 -4.72
CA GLY A 176 -2.28 -2.79 -5.13
C GLY A 176 -1.53 -3.40 -3.95
N THR A 177 -1.07 -2.56 -3.02
CA THR A 177 -0.38 -3.03 -1.80
C THR A 177 -1.31 -3.83 -0.89
N ILE A 178 -2.56 -3.39 -0.74
CA ILE A 178 -3.55 -4.12 0.07
C ILE A 178 -3.96 -5.43 -0.60
N GLU A 179 -4.05 -5.46 -1.94
CA GLU A 179 -4.30 -6.70 -2.68
C GLU A 179 -3.20 -7.74 -2.42
N ASP A 180 -1.94 -7.33 -2.37
CA ASP A 180 -0.83 -8.25 -2.09
C ASP A 180 -0.87 -8.78 -0.65
N LEU A 181 -1.30 -7.97 0.33
CA LEU A 181 -1.62 -8.46 1.68
C LEU A 181 -2.78 -9.46 1.66
N HIS A 182 -3.85 -9.17 0.92
CA HIS A 182 -5.03 -10.05 0.80
C HIS A 182 -4.66 -11.41 0.18
N LYS A 183 -3.73 -11.45 -0.79
CA LYS A 183 -3.22 -12.71 -1.39
C LYS A 183 -2.47 -13.57 -0.37
N LEU A 184 -1.90 -12.97 0.66
CA LEU A 184 -1.27 -13.69 1.79
C LEU A 184 -2.28 -14.08 2.88
N GLY A 185 -3.57 -13.79 2.71
CA GLY A 185 -4.61 -14.03 3.70
C GLY A 185 -4.61 -13.03 4.85
N LEU A 186 -3.94 -11.88 4.69
CA LEU A 186 -3.83 -10.83 5.70
C LEU A 186 -4.78 -9.68 5.34
N LEU A 187 -5.35 -9.03 6.38
CA LEU A 187 -6.13 -7.81 6.24
C LEU A 187 -5.34 -6.65 6.87
N HIS A 188 -5.47 -5.46 6.31
CA HIS A 188 -4.78 -4.28 6.83
C HIS A 188 -5.45 -3.73 8.10
N ARG A 189 -6.79 -3.59 8.11
CA ARG A 189 -7.64 -3.18 9.25
C ARG A 189 -7.38 -1.81 9.88
N GLY A 190 -6.37 -1.09 9.40
CA GLY A 190 -5.89 0.19 9.96
C GLY A 190 -5.83 1.32 8.94
N ILE A 191 -6.49 1.17 7.80
CA ILE A 191 -6.47 2.15 6.71
C ILE A 191 -7.21 3.41 7.17
N GLY A 192 -6.51 4.53 7.08
CA GLY A 192 -7.02 5.88 7.38
C GLY A 192 -6.18 6.96 6.70
N PRO A 193 -6.61 8.22 6.73
CA PRO A 193 -5.88 9.31 6.08
C PRO A 193 -4.52 9.61 6.73
N ASP A 194 -4.33 9.21 7.98
CA ASP A 194 -3.08 9.22 8.75
C ASP A 194 -2.10 8.09 8.39
N SER A 195 -2.58 7.04 7.71
CA SER A 195 -1.76 5.86 7.34
C SER A 195 -1.13 5.95 5.95
N ILE A 196 -1.57 6.90 5.12
CA ILE A 196 -1.11 7.08 3.73
C ILE A 196 -0.34 8.40 3.65
N TRP A 197 0.89 8.32 3.18
CA TRP A 197 1.83 9.43 3.11
C TRP A 197 2.09 9.85 1.67
N ILE A 198 2.22 11.16 1.46
CA ILE A 198 2.69 11.77 0.22
C ILE A 198 4.04 12.42 0.50
N LEU A 199 5.06 11.98 -0.23
CA LEU A 199 6.41 12.55 -0.18
C LEU A 199 6.50 13.78 -1.10
N GLN A 200 7.57 14.57 -0.93
CA GLN A 200 7.78 15.79 -1.71
C GLN A 200 7.88 15.57 -3.22
N ASP A 201 8.30 14.38 -3.64
CA ASP A 201 8.40 13.97 -5.05
C ASP A 201 7.08 13.39 -5.61
N GLY A 202 6.02 13.37 -4.80
CA GLY A 202 4.72 12.79 -5.14
C GLY A 202 4.62 11.28 -4.92
N THR A 203 5.68 10.62 -4.42
CA THR A 203 5.63 9.21 -4.06
C THR A 203 4.63 8.97 -2.94
N VAL A 204 3.81 7.93 -3.09
CA VAL A 204 2.87 7.50 -2.05
C VAL A 204 3.53 6.38 -1.24
N LYS A 205 3.43 6.45 0.08
CA LYS A 205 3.92 5.42 1.01
C LYS A 205 2.87 5.05 2.05
N MET A 206 2.97 3.83 2.59
CA MET A 206 2.19 3.37 3.73
C MET A 206 3.13 2.86 4.81
N LEU A 207 2.88 3.20 6.07
CA LEU A 207 3.81 2.84 7.14
C LEU A 207 3.78 1.35 7.46
N ASP A 208 2.60 0.80 7.72
CA ASP A 208 2.45 -0.58 8.17
C ASP A 208 1.06 -1.11 7.82
N PHE A 209 0.81 -2.36 8.23
CA PHE A 209 -0.54 -2.86 8.42
C PHE A 209 -0.65 -3.20 9.91
N GLU A 210 -1.60 -2.60 10.63
CA GLU A 210 -1.71 -2.55 12.11
C GLU A 210 -1.94 -3.92 12.81
N ALA A 211 -1.34 -5.03 12.36
CA ALA A 211 -1.54 -6.38 12.87
C ALA A 211 -1.23 -6.52 14.36
N THR A 212 -0.13 -5.93 14.83
CA THR A 212 0.22 -5.96 16.26
C THR A 212 -0.83 -5.25 17.11
N LYS A 213 -1.31 -4.09 16.65
CA LYS A 213 -2.35 -3.32 17.35
C LYS A 213 -3.68 -4.07 17.38
N GLN A 214 -4.07 -4.69 16.26
CA GLN A 214 -5.28 -5.51 16.19
C GLN A 214 -5.22 -6.72 17.14
N TYR A 215 -4.06 -7.39 17.23
CA TYR A 215 -3.84 -8.47 18.19
C TYR A 215 -4.06 -7.99 19.63
N VAL A 216 -3.39 -6.91 20.03
CA VAL A 216 -3.52 -6.37 21.39
C VAL A 216 -4.98 -6.04 21.69
N LEU A 217 -5.65 -5.29 20.81
CA LEU A 217 -7.05 -4.87 21.01
C LEU A 217 -8.02 -6.05 21.15
N SER A 218 -7.77 -7.15 20.43
CA SER A 218 -8.59 -8.36 20.54
C SER A 218 -8.47 -9.04 21.90
N GLU A 219 -7.33 -8.92 22.56
CA GLU A 219 -7.03 -9.55 23.85
C GLU A 219 -7.51 -8.72 25.05
N VAL A 220 -7.59 -7.39 24.93
CA VAL A 220 -7.97 -6.51 26.06
C VAL A 220 -9.49 -6.29 26.22
N ASN A 221 -10.34 -6.92 25.41
CA ASN A 221 -11.80 -6.69 25.37
C ASN A 221 -12.20 -5.19 25.27
N GLY A 222 -11.35 -4.38 24.63
CA GLY A 222 -11.49 -2.91 24.49
C GLY A 222 -11.67 -2.45 23.04
N ALA A 223 -12.16 -3.32 22.16
CA ALA A 223 -12.13 -3.16 20.70
C ALA A 223 -12.77 -1.87 20.16
N GLU A 224 -13.71 -1.26 20.89
CA GLU A 224 -14.38 -0.02 20.44
C GLU A 224 -13.51 1.24 20.52
N ALA A 225 -12.50 1.28 21.42
CA ALA A 225 -11.84 2.53 21.81
C ALA A 225 -10.82 3.09 20.79
N VAL A 226 -10.47 2.33 19.73
CA VAL A 226 -9.33 2.69 18.85
C VAL A 226 -9.68 2.58 17.35
N MET A 227 -10.93 2.30 17.00
CA MET A 227 -11.34 2.27 15.59
C MET A 227 -11.30 3.67 14.98
N LYS A 228 -10.75 3.79 13.77
CA LYS A 228 -10.69 5.06 13.02
C LYS A 228 -12.10 5.48 12.61
N GLU A 229 -12.78 6.23 13.47
CA GLU A 229 -14.16 6.65 13.27
C GLU A 229 -14.37 7.28 11.88
N GLY A 230 -15.40 6.84 11.17
CA GLY A 230 -15.68 7.24 9.78
C GLY A 230 -14.99 6.38 8.73
N PHE A 231 -13.82 5.80 9.05
CA PHE A 231 -13.03 4.96 8.15
C PHE A 231 -13.19 3.46 8.44
N ALA A 232 -13.38 3.07 9.71
CA ALA A 232 -13.67 1.70 10.08
C ALA A 232 -15.13 1.32 9.76
N PRO A 233 -15.39 0.23 9.02
CA PRO A 233 -16.74 -0.29 8.81
C PRO A 233 -17.31 -0.98 10.05
N SER A 234 -18.63 -1.17 10.08
CA SER A 234 -19.37 -1.68 11.24
C SER A 234 -18.92 -3.08 11.68
N GLU A 235 -18.50 -3.95 10.76
CA GLU A 235 -18.06 -5.31 11.13
C GLU A 235 -16.78 -5.31 11.98
N GLN A 236 -15.93 -4.28 11.91
CA GLN A 236 -14.75 -4.21 12.79
C GLN A 236 -15.14 -4.01 14.26
N TYR A 237 -16.26 -3.33 14.52
CA TYR A 237 -16.77 -3.09 15.88
C TYR A 237 -17.41 -4.35 16.48
N ALA A 238 -17.82 -5.32 15.64
CA ALA A 238 -18.44 -6.56 16.08
C ALA A 238 -17.43 -7.64 16.51
N GLY A 239 -16.13 -7.40 16.32
CA GLY A 239 -15.06 -8.37 16.58
C GLY A 239 -14.44 -8.96 15.29
N PRO A 240 -13.55 -9.95 15.40
CA PRO A 240 -12.82 -10.50 14.26
C PRO A 240 -13.70 -11.31 13.28
N ASP A 241 -14.83 -11.82 13.76
CA ASP A 241 -15.76 -12.63 12.96
C ASP A 241 -16.50 -11.76 11.93
N GLY A 242 -16.53 -12.22 10.66
CA GLY A 242 -17.22 -11.51 9.57
C GLY A 242 -16.40 -10.41 8.90
N GLN A 243 -15.15 -10.20 9.32
CA GLN A 243 -14.20 -9.37 8.57
C GLN A 243 -13.62 -10.11 7.38
N GLY A 244 -13.36 -9.40 6.29
CA GLY A 244 -12.78 -9.96 5.07
C GLY A 244 -12.15 -8.88 4.20
N THR A 245 -11.82 -9.20 2.95
CA THR A 245 -11.19 -8.25 2.01
C THR A 245 -12.05 -6.99 1.81
N TRP A 246 -13.37 -7.13 1.89
CA TRP A 246 -14.35 -6.03 1.86
C TRP A 246 -14.18 -5.01 2.99
N THR A 247 -13.60 -5.41 4.13
CA THR A 247 -13.36 -4.54 5.28
C THR A 247 -12.35 -3.45 4.91
N ASP A 248 -11.24 -3.83 4.29
CA ASP A 248 -10.25 -2.88 3.80
C ASP A 248 -10.76 -2.07 2.61
N VAL A 249 -11.62 -2.65 1.76
CA VAL A 249 -12.26 -1.92 0.65
C VAL A 249 -13.08 -0.75 1.16
N TYR A 250 -13.86 -0.94 2.23
CA TYR A 250 -14.60 0.16 2.84
C TYR A 250 -13.67 1.25 3.35
N ALA A 251 -12.62 0.87 4.09
CA ALA A 251 -11.71 1.82 4.69
C ALA A 251 -10.99 2.65 3.63
N LEU A 252 -10.51 2.02 2.55
CA LEU A 252 -9.92 2.74 1.42
C LEU A 252 -10.95 3.62 0.67
N ALA A 253 -12.20 3.15 0.51
CA ALA A 253 -13.26 3.95 -0.08
C ALA A 253 -13.61 5.18 0.80
N ALA A 254 -13.55 5.04 2.12
CA ALA A 254 -13.78 6.12 3.07
C ALA A 254 -12.66 7.16 3.00
N VAL A 255 -11.41 6.71 2.89
CA VAL A 255 -10.28 7.61 2.63
C VAL A 255 -10.42 8.30 1.28
N TYR A 256 -10.82 7.59 0.22
CA TYR A 256 -11.02 8.19 -1.10
C TYR A 256 -12.15 9.23 -1.10
N TYR A 257 -13.27 8.95 -0.43
CA TYR A 257 -14.33 9.92 -0.19
C TYR A 257 -13.78 11.16 0.52
N TYR A 258 -13.01 10.99 1.60
CA TYR A 258 -12.41 12.09 2.34
C TYR A 258 -11.45 12.91 1.47
N MET A 259 -10.62 12.24 0.66
CA MET A 259 -9.70 12.91 -0.26
C MET A 259 -10.42 13.83 -1.24
N ILE A 260 -11.46 13.37 -1.92
CA ILE A 260 -12.10 14.12 -3.01
C ILE A 260 -13.15 15.13 -2.54
N THR A 261 -13.68 14.96 -1.32
CA THR A 261 -14.69 15.87 -0.74
C THR A 261 -14.11 16.84 0.29
N GLY A 262 -13.00 16.48 0.95
CA GLY A 262 -12.49 17.18 2.13
C GLY A 262 -13.31 16.92 3.40
N VAL A 263 -14.36 16.10 3.34
CA VAL A 263 -15.32 15.88 4.42
C VAL A 263 -15.14 14.49 5.02
N LYS A 264 -14.88 14.43 6.33
CA LYS A 264 -14.76 13.16 7.06
C LYS A 264 -16.10 12.39 6.95
N PRO A 265 -16.10 11.11 6.53
CA PRO A 265 -17.33 10.32 6.50
C PRO A 265 -17.92 10.16 7.91
N ILE A 266 -19.24 10.19 8.01
CA ILE A 266 -19.93 9.83 9.25
C ILE A 266 -19.66 8.35 9.60
N SER A 267 -19.61 8.04 10.90
CA SER A 267 -19.25 6.71 11.40
C SER A 267 -20.14 5.60 10.85
N ALA A 268 -19.57 4.42 10.57
CA ALA A 268 -20.34 3.27 10.09
C ALA A 268 -21.43 2.82 11.10
N ILE A 269 -21.20 3.05 12.39
CA ILE A 269 -22.16 2.78 13.46
C ILE A 269 -23.37 3.70 13.36
N GLU A 270 -23.19 5.00 13.15
CA GLU A 270 -24.33 5.91 12.91
C GLU A 270 -25.06 5.57 11.61
N ARG A 271 -24.32 5.18 10.57
CA ARG A 271 -24.93 4.74 9.31
C ARG A 271 -25.77 3.48 9.47
N SER A 272 -25.32 2.53 10.30
CA SER A 272 -26.09 1.32 10.64
C SER A 272 -27.41 1.64 11.37
N LYS A 273 -27.48 2.80 12.04
CA LYS A 273 -28.69 3.31 12.72
C LYS A 273 -29.61 4.12 11.78
N GLY A 274 -29.24 4.25 10.50
CA GLY A 274 -30.07 4.89 9.47
C GLY A 274 -29.60 6.29 9.05
N THR A 275 -28.51 6.82 9.61
CA THR A 275 -27.98 8.11 9.14
C THR A 275 -27.33 7.95 7.76
N LEU A 276 -27.78 8.74 6.79
CA LEU A 276 -27.25 8.66 5.42
C LEU A 276 -25.93 9.43 5.33
N LEU A 277 -24.93 8.80 4.71
CA LEU A 277 -23.73 9.49 4.25
C LEU A 277 -24.11 10.37 3.05
N SER A 278 -23.68 11.62 3.05
CA SER A 278 -23.88 12.53 1.92
C SER A 278 -23.22 11.97 0.66
N ALA A 279 -23.83 12.20 -0.49
CA ALA A 279 -23.25 11.75 -1.75
C ALA A 279 -22.03 12.64 -2.09
N ALA A 280 -20.96 12.06 -2.62
CA ALA A 280 -19.72 12.79 -2.86
C ALA A 280 -19.95 14.01 -3.79
N ASN A 281 -20.75 13.84 -4.84
CA ASN A 281 -21.13 14.92 -5.77
C ASN A 281 -22.09 15.97 -5.19
N VAL A 282 -22.66 15.74 -4.01
CA VAL A 282 -23.41 16.75 -3.25
C VAL A 282 -22.45 17.60 -2.43
N GLU A 283 -21.44 16.99 -1.80
CA GLU A 283 -20.37 17.70 -1.07
C GLU A 283 -19.48 18.53 -2.00
N ASN A 284 -19.14 17.97 -3.16
CA ASN A 284 -18.34 18.66 -4.16
C ASN A 284 -18.90 18.41 -5.58
N LYS A 285 -19.47 19.46 -6.18
CA LYS A 285 -20.16 19.40 -7.49
C LYS A 285 -19.24 19.04 -8.66
N ASP A 286 -17.93 19.19 -8.50
CA ASP A 286 -16.95 18.83 -9.52
C ASP A 286 -16.71 17.31 -9.60
N ILE A 287 -17.19 16.55 -8.60
CA ILE A 287 -17.11 15.09 -8.59
C ILE A 287 -18.14 14.50 -9.57
N PRO A 288 -17.71 13.70 -10.56
CA PRO A 288 -18.62 13.02 -11.47
C PRO A 288 -19.61 12.09 -10.75
N GLU A 289 -20.87 12.08 -11.19
CA GLU A 289 -21.93 11.23 -10.63
C GLU A 289 -21.54 9.74 -10.60
N ARG A 290 -20.86 9.27 -11.65
CA ARG A 290 -20.31 7.91 -11.74
C ARG A 290 -19.33 7.57 -10.61
N ILE A 291 -18.48 8.49 -10.17
CA ILE A 291 -17.58 8.30 -9.02
C ILE A 291 -18.40 8.24 -7.73
N SER A 292 -19.38 9.14 -7.58
CA SER A 292 -20.29 9.16 -6.43
C SER A 292 -21.08 7.85 -6.28
N ASN A 293 -21.60 7.30 -7.39
CA ASN A 293 -22.34 6.03 -7.41
C ASN A 293 -21.44 4.84 -7.07
N MET A 294 -20.21 4.81 -7.58
CA MET A 294 -19.23 3.78 -7.24
C MET A 294 -18.87 3.82 -5.75
N LEU A 295 -18.65 5.03 -5.18
CA LEU A 295 -18.42 5.23 -3.75
C LEU A 295 -19.59 4.75 -2.90
N LYS A 296 -20.83 4.99 -3.31
CA LYS A 296 -22.03 4.50 -2.62
C LYS A 296 -22.01 2.97 -2.46
N GLN A 297 -21.56 2.24 -3.48
CA GLN A 297 -21.42 0.78 -3.41
C GLN A 297 -20.23 0.35 -2.55
N ALA A 298 -19.06 0.96 -2.74
CA ALA A 298 -17.85 0.66 -1.97
C ALA A 298 -17.99 0.96 -0.47
N LEU A 299 -18.84 1.93 -0.12
CA LEU A 299 -19.16 2.32 1.25
C LEU A 299 -20.45 1.68 1.78
N ALA A 300 -21.01 0.64 1.15
CA ALA A 300 -22.18 -0.04 1.67
C ALA A 300 -21.97 -0.51 3.12
N VAL A 301 -22.95 -0.25 3.99
CA VAL A 301 -22.90 -0.63 5.41
C VAL A 301 -22.88 -2.16 5.53
N MET A 302 -23.76 -2.83 4.81
CA MET A 302 -23.80 -4.29 4.74
C MET A 302 -22.67 -4.81 3.88
N TYR A 303 -21.77 -5.60 4.45
CA TYR A 303 -20.55 -6.03 3.75
C TYR A 303 -20.83 -6.88 2.50
N TRP A 304 -21.94 -7.63 2.44
CA TRP A 304 -22.30 -8.45 1.28
C TRP A 304 -22.85 -7.64 0.08
N GLU A 305 -23.24 -6.38 0.29
CA GLU A 305 -23.64 -5.46 -0.79
C GLU A 305 -22.46 -4.64 -1.33
N ARG A 306 -21.32 -4.70 -0.62
CA ARG A 306 -20.12 -3.94 -0.91
C ARG A 306 -19.35 -4.54 -2.09
N ILE A 307 -18.48 -3.74 -2.69
CA ILE A 307 -17.40 -4.28 -3.52
C ILE A 307 -16.52 -5.19 -2.65
N GLN A 308 -16.24 -6.40 -3.14
CA GLN A 308 -15.66 -7.46 -2.31
C GLN A 308 -14.12 -7.46 -2.29
N THR A 309 -13.45 -6.96 -3.33
CA THR A 309 -11.99 -7.08 -3.49
C THR A 309 -11.37 -5.78 -4.00
N MET A 310 -10.08 -5.57 -3.70
CA MET A 310 -9.32 -4.42 -4.21
C MET A 310 -9.29 -4.34 -5.74
N PRO A 311 -9.06 -5.44 -6.48
CA PRO A 311 -9.16 -5.43 -7.94
C PRO A 311 -10.53 -4.96 -8.45
N ALA A 312 -11.62 -5.46 -7.87
CA ALA A 312 -12.97 -5.05 -8.26
C ALA A 312 -13.23 -3.56 -7.95
N PHE A 313 -12.64 -3.03 -6.87
CA PHE A 313 -12.74 -1.62 -6.52
C PHE A 313 -11.98 -0.73 -7.49
N VAL A 314 -10.75 -1.12 -7.86
CA VAL A 314 -9.96 -0.42 -8.89
C VAL A 314 -10.64 -0.47 -10.25
N GLU A 315 -11.21 -1.61 -10.66
CA GLU A 315 -11.98 -1.71 -11.89
C GLU A 315 -13.21 -0.79 -11.91
N ALA A 316 -13.93 -0.71 -10.78
CA ALA A 316 -15.06 0.19 -10.64
C ALA A 316 -14.62 1.66 -10.70
N LEU A 317 -13.48 2.02 -10.10
CA LEU A 317 -12.90 3.35 -10.20
C LEU A 317 -12.49 3.68 -11.64
N ASP A 318 -11.76 2.80 -12.32
CA ASP A 318 -11.33 3.01 -13.72
C ASP A 318 -12.56 3.26 -14.63
N ALA A 319 -13.62 2.47 -14.47
CA ALA A 319 -14.87 2.66 -15.19
C ALA A 319 -15.55 4.01 -14.82
N ALA A 320 -15.52 4.39 -13.55
CA ALA A 320 -16.08 5.64 -13.03
C ALA A 320 -15.22 6.88 -13.36
N GLU A 321 -13.94 6.76 -13.65
CA GLU A 321 -13.12 7.87 -14.15
C GLU A 321 -13.24 8.01 -15.68
N GLY A 322 -13.90 7.05 -16.34
CA GLY A 322 -13.91 6.97 -17.80
C GLY A 322 -12.51 6.78 -18.35
N THR A 323 -11.60 6.23 -17.54
CA THR A 323 -10.38 5.64 -18.05
C THR A 323 -10.85 4.57 -19.04
N PRO A 324 -10.53 4.68 -20.34
CA PRO A 324 -10.96 3.69 -21.31
C PRO A 324 -10.60 2.32 -20.76
N LYS A 325 -11.57 1.40 -20.68
CA LYS A 325 -11.27 0.00 -20.41
C LYS A 325 -10.43 -0.43 -21.59
N MET A 326 -9.12 -0.32 -21.44
CA MET A 326 -8.15 -0.70 -22.45
C MET A 326 -8.22 -2.21 -22.55
N ASP A 327 -9.17 -2.71 -23.34
CA ASP A 327 -9.30 -4.13 -23.61
C ASP A 327 -8.30 -4.41 -24.73
N PRO A 328 -7.13 -5.02 -24.43
CA PRO A 328 -6.23 -5.42 -25.49
C PRO A 328 -6.89 -6.57 -26.27
N TYR A 329 -6.83 -6.50 -27.59
CA TYR A 329 -7.25 -7.58 -28.46
C TYR A 329 -6.27 -7.73 -29.61
N LEU A 330 -6.18 -8.97 -30.07
CA LEU A 330 -5.39 -9.36 -31.21
C LEU A 330 -6.33 -9.62 -32.37
N ARG A 331 -6.04 -9.07 -33.56
CA ARG A 331 -6.70 -9.47 -34.81
C ARG A 331 -5.70 -10.14 -35.76
N LEU A 332 -5.89 -11.43 -36.06
CA LEU A 332 -5.06 -12.19 -37.00
C LEU A 332 -5.71 -12.24 -38.37
N LYS A 333 -5.01 -11.70 -39.37
CA LYS A 333 -5.40 -11.70 -40.78
C LYS A 333 -4.60 -12.76 -41.52
N VAL A 334 -5.29 -13.71 -42.13
CA VAL A 334 -4.71 -14.76 -42.98
C VAL A 334 -5.38 -14.70 -44.35
N GLY A 335 -4.69 -14.12 -45.33
CA GLY A 335 -5.35 -13.76 -46.61
C GLY A 335 -6.47 -12.75 -46.37
N ASP A 336 -7.71 -13.10 -46.73
CA ASP A 336 -8.90 -12.25 -46.54
C ASP A 336 -9.67 -12.55 -45.25
N GLU A 337 -9.34 -13.62 -44.53
CA GLU A 337 -9.98 -13.95 -43.26
C GLU A 337 -9.42 -13.13 -42.09
N MET A 338 -10.32 -12.65 -41.24
CA MET A 338 -9.98 -11.90 -40.03
C MET A 338 -10.59 -12.59 -38.81
N ARG A 339 -9.76 -12.90 -37.82
CA ARG A 339 -10.19 -13.47 -36.53
C ARG A 339 -9.71 -12.60 -35.38
N GLN A 340 -10.47 -12.52 -34.29
CA GLN A 340 -10.17 -11.66 -33.15
C GLN A 340 -10.18 -12.45 -31.83
N TRP A 341 -9.23 -12.15 -30.96
CA TRP A 341 -9.14 -12.70 -29.60
C TRP A 341 -8.95 -11.56 -28.60
N LYS A 342 -9.62 -11.65 -27.46
CA LYS A 342 -9.33 -10.79 -26.32
C LYS A 342 -8.02 -11.25 -25.68
N ILE A 343 -7.17 -10.30 -25.31
CA ILE A 343 -5.95 -10.56 -24.57
C ILE A 343 -6.27 -10.31 -23.08
N GLU A 344 -5.91 -11.24 -22.21
CA GLU A 344 -5.93 -10.99 -20.77
C GLU A 344 -4.68 -10.17 -20.41
N PRO A 345 -4.82 -9.00 -19.76
CA PRO A 345 -3.66 -8.22 -19.33
C PRO A 345 -2.70 -9.05 -18.46
N ASN A 346 -1.40 -8.83 -18.62
CA ASN A 346 -0.32 -9.51 -17.87
C ASN A 346 -0.25 -11.04 -18.05
N ARG A 347 -0.95 -11.61 -19.04
CA ARG A 347 -0.84 -13.03 -19.41
C ARG A 347 -0.18 -13.19 -20.77
N ASP A 348 0.77 -14.11 -20.85
CA ASP A 348 1.41 -14.47 -22.12
C ASP A 348 0.45 -15.27 -22.99
N ILE A 349 0.31 -14.86 -24.25
CA ILE A 349 -0.42 -15.58 -25.28
C ILE A 349 0.58 -16.17 -26.27
N ARG A 350 0.50 -17.48 -26.48
CA ARG A 350 1.34 -18.21 -27.42
C ARG A 350 0.63 -18.35 -28.75
N VAL A 351 1.36 -18.02 -29.81
CA VAL A 351 0.89 -18.09 -31.19
C VAL A 351 1.78 -19.04 -31.97
N GLY A 352 1.20 -19.98 -32.71
CA GLY A 352 1.94 -20.97 -33.48
C GLY A 352 1.05 -21.97 -34.20
N ARG A 353 1.63 -22.99 -34.85
CA ARG A 353 0.84 -23.99 -35.60
C ARG A 353 0.25 -25.12 -34.73
N SER A 354 0.65 -25.21 -33.46
CA SER A 354 0.30 -26.33 -32.58
C SER A 354 -0.80 -25.94 -31.59
N GLY A 355 -1.96 -26.58 -31.67
CA GLY A 355 -3.06 -26.36 -30.70
C GLY A 355 -2.79 -26.92 -29.31
N GLU A 356 -1.77 -27.77 -29.14
CA GLU A 356 -1.32 -28.24 -27.82
C GLU A 356 -0.46 -27.19 -27.11
N ASP A 357 0.29 -26.39 -27.89
CA ASP A 357 1.31 -25.46 -27.37
C ASP A 357 0.84 -24.00 -27.36
N CYS A 358 -0.22 -23.67 -28.11
CA CYS A 358 -0.62 -22.30 -28.41
C CYS A 358 -2.11 -22.06 -28.21
N GLU A 359 -2.45 -20.95 -27.57
CA GLU A 359 -3.84 -20.47 -27.46
C GLU A 359 -4.36 -19.97 -28.82
N ILE A 360 -3.47 -19.45 -29.69
CA ILE A 360 -3.82 -18.99 -31.04
C ILE A 360 -3.11 -19.86 -32.08
N VAL A 361 -3.89 -20.66 -32.79
CA VAL A 361 -3.41 -21.58 -33.84
C VAL A 361 -3.44 -20.90 -35.20
N VAL A 362 -2.29 -20.88 -35.88
CA VAL A 362 -2.13 -20.35 -37.24
C VAL A 362 -1.73 -21.48 -38.17
N ASP A 363 -2.57 -21.74 -39.17
CA ASP A 363 -2.34 -22.81 -40.15
C ASP A 363 -1.35 -22.35 -41.24
N GLY A 364 -0.26 -23.08 -41.39
CA GLY A 364 0.82 -22.75 -42.31
C GLY A 364 2.08 -23.55 -42.09
N ASP A 365 2.58 -24.20 -43.15
CA ASP A 365 3.75 -25.09 -43.09
C ASP A 365 5.02 -24.40 -42.57
N ASN A 366 5.15 -23.10 -42.84
CA ASN A 366 6.29 -22.29 -42.41
C ASN A 366 6.10 -21.66 -41.02
N VAL A 367 4.95 -21.80 -40.39
CA VAL A 367 4.73 -21.34 -39.02
C VAL A 367 5.31 -22.38 -38.06
N SER A 368 6.17 -21.96 -37.13
CA SER A 368 6.75 -22.85 -36.10
C SER A 368 5.67 -23.33 -35.11
N ARG A 369 5.90 -24.49 -34.45
CA ARG A 369 4.97 -25.06 -33.45
C ARG A 369 4.55 -24.02 -32.41
N LEU A 370 5.54 -23.34 -31.84
CA LEU A 370 5.44 -22.09 -31.11
C LEU A 370 6.21 -21.04 -31.92
N HIS A 371 5.52 -20.02 -32.44
CA HIS A 371 6.09 -19.02 -33.33
C HIS A 371 6.48 -17.75 -32.57
N CYS A 372 5.58 -17.23 -31.75
CA CYS A 372 5.87 -16.09 -30.89
C CYS A 372 5.03 -16.13 -29.61
N MET A 373 5.45 -15.32 -28.64
CA MET A 373 4.70 -15.03 -27.42
C MET A 373 4.38 -13.55 -27.36
N ILE A 374 3.17 -13.20 -26.96
CA ILE A 374 2.69 -11.83 -26.89
C ILE A 374 2.21 -11.57 -25.47
N HIS A 375 2.73 -10.51 -24.86
CA HIS A 375 2.37 -10.05 -23.52
C HIS A 375 1.91 -8.60 -23.59
N TYR A 376 0.81 -8.23 -22.93
CA TYR A 376 0.37 -6.84 -22.83
C TYR A 376 0.72 -6.26 -21.46
N ASP A 377 1.63 -5.28 -21.45
CA ASP A 377 2.00 -4.51 -20.25
C ASP A 377 0.99 -3.35 -20.09
N LYS A 378 0.00 -3.53 -19.21
CA LYS A 378 -1.05 -2.53 -18.94
C LYS A 378 -0.46 -1.23 -18.36
N ARG A 379 0.63 -1.30 -17.60
CA ARG A 379 1.22 -0.12 -16.94
C ARG A 379 1.89 0.79 -17.97
N LYS A 380 2.57 0.21 -18.96
CA LYS A 380 3.27 0.95 -20.03
C LYS A 380 2.43 1.17 -21.28
N ASN A 381 1.28 0.49 -21.41
CA ASN A 381 0.43 0.49 -22.60
C ASN A 381 1.20 0.06 -23.87
N ILE A 382 1.90 -1.07 -23.78
CA ILE A 382 2.68 -1.67 -24.88
C ILE A 382 2.48 -3.18 -24.94
N PHE A 383 2.71 -3.76 -26.12
CA PHE A 383 2.82 -5.20 -26.32
C PHE A 383 4.29 -5.60 -26.38
N LEU A 384 4.67 -6.63 -25.63
CA LEU A 384 5.97 -7.28 -25.71
C LEU A 384 5.82 -8.53 -26.56
N VAL A 385 6.51 -8.56 -27.71
CA VAL A 385 6.45 -9.68 -28.65
C VAL A 385 7.79 -10.39 -28.66
N LYS A 386 7.81 -11.65 -28.20
CA LYS A 386 8.99 -12.50 -28.19
C LYS A 386 8.97 -13.46 -29.38
N ASP A 387 10.01 -13.42 -30.21
CA ASP A 387 10.15 -14.33 -31.35
C ASP A 387 10.68 -15.69 -30.88
N MET A 388 9.93 -16.75 -31.15
CA MET A 388 10.30 -18.14 -30.82
C MET A 388 10.58 -18.97 -32.08
N SER A 389 10.36 -18.38 -33.25
CA SER A 389 10.25 -19.08 -34.53
C SER A 389 11.59 -19.39 -35.18
N ALA A 390 11.57 -20.35 -36.11
CA ALA A 390 12.69 -20.60 -37.03
C ALA A 390 12.66 -19.66 -38.25
N ASN A 391 11.48 -19.20 -38.66
CA ASN A 391 11.27 -18.45 -39.91
C ASN A 391 11.02 -16.95 -39.70
N GLY A 392 11.12 -16.47 -38.47
CA GLY A 392 11.12 -15.06 -38.11
C GLY A 392 9.74 -14.49 -37.76
N THR A 393 9.72 -13.73 -36.67
CA THR A 393 8.65 -12.78 -36.34
C THR A 393 9.13 -11.36 -36.67
N PHE A 394 8.32 -10.58 -37.36
CA PHE A 394 8.68 -9.24 -37.83
C PHE A 394 7.75 -8.18 -37.25
N THR A 395 8.29 -7.04 -36.87
CA THR A 395 7.50 -5.81 -36.64
C THR A 395 7.52 -4.96 -37.90
N VAL A 396 6.81 -3.82 -37.90
CA VAL A 396 6.96 -2.79 -38.94
C VAL A 396 8.39 -2.26 -39.06
N ARG A 397 9.25 -2.45 -38.04
CA ARG A 397 10.64 -2.01 -37.99
C ARG A 397 11.64 -3.09 -38.45
N GLY A 398 11.18 -4.29 -38.76
CA GLY A 398 12.01 -5.41 -39.22
C GLY A 398 11.95 -6.65 -38.33
N LEU A 399 12.89 -7.57 -38.56
CA LEU A 399 12.99 -8.86 -37.86
C LEU A 399 13.31 -8.65 -36.36
N ILE A 400 12.56 -9.33 -35.48
CA ILE A 400 12.82 -9.33 -34.04
C ILE A 400 14.04 -10.20 -33.72
N GLY A 401 14.06 -11.42 -34.24
CA GLY A 401 15.13 -12.40 -34.07
C GLY A 401 14.86 -13.38 -32.92
N ARG A 402 15.10 -14.66 -33.18
CA ARG A 402 14.77 -15.76 -32.26
C ARG A 402 15.34 -15.53 -30.85
N GLY A 403 14.46 -15.65 -29.85
CA GLY A 403 14.74 -15.43 -28.44
C GLY A 403 14.68 -13.97 -27.97
N ARG A 404 14.62 -13.01 -28.89
CA ARG A 404 14.54 -11.57 -28.58
C ARG A 404 13.09 -11.11 -28.42
N VAL A 405 12.96 -9.99 -27.72
CA VAL A 405 11.68 -9.30 -27.47
C VAL A 405 11.71 -7.96 -28.19
N ALA A 406 10.58 -7.58 -28.79
CA ALA A 406 10.35 -6.24 -29.31
C ALA A 406 9.14 -5.61 -28.62
N GLU A 407 9.23 -4.31 -28.36
CA GLU A 407 8.10 -3.49 -27.92
C GLU A 407 7.30 -3.04 -29.13
N VAL A 408 5.99 -3.26 -29.09
CA VAL A 408 5.03 -2.92 -30.14
C VAL A 408 3.92 -2.08 -29.52
N VAL A 409 3.70 -0.88 -30.04
CA VAL A 409 2.66 0.00 -29.48
C VAL A 409 1.27 -0.40 -30.00
N PRO A 410 0.18 -0.15 -29.24
CA PRO A 410 -1.17 -0.40 -29.73
C PRO A 410 -1.46 0.29 -31.06
N GLY A 411 -2.09 -0.43 -31.99
CA GLY A 411 -2.35 -0.01 -33.36
C GLY A 411 -1.29 -0.44 -34.38
N GLU A 412 -0.11 -0.90 -33.93
CA GLU A 412 0.88 -1.51 -34.81
C GLU A 412 0.56 -2.98 -35.14
N ARG A 413 1.22 -3.48 -36.18
CA ARG A 413 1.10 -4.87 -36.64
C ARG A 413 2.44 -5.60 -36.61
N ILE A 414 2.37 -6.90 -36.37
CA ILE A 414 3.48 -7.84 -36.55
C ILE A 414 3.14 -8.84 -37.65
N TYR A 415 4.16 -9.54 -38.13
CA TYR A 415 4.05 -10.53 -39.19
C TYR A 415 4.75 -11.83 -38.79
N LEU A 416 4.12 -12.95 -39.10
CA LEU A 416 4.71 -14.28 -38.92
C LEU A 416 5.20 -14.81 -40.26
N VAL A 417 6.48 -15.17 -40.40
CA VAL A 417 7.12 -15.65 -41.65
C VAL A 417 7.19 -14.61 -42.78
N SER A 418 6.05 -14.00 -43.11
CA SER A 418 5.84 -13.08 -44.24
C SER A 418 4.63 -12.18 -43.95
N ASN A 419 4.37 -11.22 -44.83
CA ASN A 419 3.18 -10.36 -44.76
C ASN A 419 1.84 -11.10 -44.96
N ARG A 420 1.85 -12.42 -45.21
CA ARG A 420 0.62 -13.23 -45.35
C ARG A 420 -0.13 -13.42 -44.03
N TYR A 421 0.60 -13.41 -42.90
CA TYR A 421 0.05 -13.62 -41.56
C TYR A 421 0.24 -12.34 -40.77
N GLU A 422 -0.71 -11.41 -40.89
CA GLU A 422 -0.66 -10.12 -40.20
C GLU A 422 -1.40 -10.20 -38.87
N ILE A 423 -0.77 -9.72 -37.80
CA ILE A 423 -1.38 -9.64 -36.48
C ILE A 423 -1.43 -8.17 -36.09
N TYR A 424 -2.65 -7.65 -35.94
CA TYR A 424 -2.90 -6.31 -35.39
C TYR A 424 -3.02 -6.42 -33.88
N LEU A 425 -2.24 -5.61 -33.16
CA LEU A 425 -2.25 -5.54 -31.71
C LEU A 425 -2.91 -4.23 -31.31
N GLU A 426 -4.10 -4.29 -30.75
CA GLU A 426 -4.92 -3.11 -30.52
C GLU A 426 -5.46 -3.08 -29.11
N VAL A 427 -5.79 -1.87 -28.67
CA VAL A 427 -6.41 -1.59 -27.38
C VAL A 427 -7.58 -0.65 -27.68
N LYS A 428 -8.81 -1.06 -27.30
CA LYS A 428 -10.04 -0.28 -27.49
C LYS A 428 -10.67 0.00 -26.16
#